data_AF-A0A8J3H6U6-F1
#
_entry.id   AF-A0A8J3H6U6-F1
#
_cell.length_a   1.000
_cell.length_b   1.000
_cell.length_c   1.000
_cell.angle_alpha   90.00
_cell.angle_beta   90.00
_cell.angle_gamma   90.00
#
_symmetry.space_group_name_H-M   'P 1'
#
loop_
_entity.id
_entity.type
_entity.pdbx_description
1 polymer ?
#
loop_
_entity_poly.entity_id
_entity_poly.type
_entity_poly.pdbx_seq_one_letter_code
_entity_poly.pdbx_strand_id
1 'polypeptide(L)'
;MRGFCALLLVVAGLAACNSPSAYFRAAPVSRIAVDGSVFDVRVRGTLAEAIRVNSQYAPRFGPIRARAGLAMELVSGCPVKRVLGDQAQATGKLSCPRPSRPSAREICRPLGQVQGRDGRRYPAYDCGLGRPG
;
A
#
# COMPACT_ATOMS: atom_id res chain seq x y z
N MET A 1 32.93 -20.43 -7.22
CA MET A 1 32.84 -18.97 -7.46
C MET A 1 31.74 -18.58 -8.45
N ARG A 2 31.67 -19.17 -9.66
CA ARG A 2 30.59 -18.88 -10.65
C ARG A 2 29.16 -19.15 -10.15
N GLY A 3 28.92 -20.29 -9.51
CA GLY A 3 27.60 -20.64 -8.96
C GLY A 3 27.17 -19.77 -7.77
N PHE A 4 28.13 -19.31 -6.97
CA PHE A 4 27.87 -18.42 -5.84
C PHE A 4 27.49 -17.00 -6.30
N CYS A 5 28.16 -16.46 -7.33
CA CYS A 5 27.73 -15.20 -7.95
C CYS A 5 26.34 -15.32 -8.61
N ALA A 6 26.05 -16.42 -9.30
CA ALA A 6 24.73 -16.64 -9.89
C ALA A 6 23.63 -16.72 -8.80
N LEU A 7 23.89 -17.44 -7.70
CA LEU A 7 22.98 -17.51 -6.56
C LEU A 7 22.76 -16.13 -5.91
N LEU A 8 23.84 -15.36 -5.72
CA LEU A 8 23.74 -13.99 -5.17
C LEU A 8 22.94 -13.05 -6.08
N LEU A 9 23.11 -13.14 -7.40
CA LEU A 9 22.34 -12.34 -8.36
C LEU A 9 20.85 -12.70 -8.35
N VAL A 10 20.52 -13.98 -8.24
CA VAL A 10 19.12 -14.44 -8.13
C VAL A 10 18.48 -13.95 -6.83
N VAL A 11 19.18 -14.09 -5.69
CA VAL A 11 18.70 -13.62 -4.39
C VAL A 11 18.52 -12.09 -4.37
N ALA A 12 19.45 -11.34 -4.96
CA ALA A 12 19.33 -9.89 -5.08
C ALA A 12 18.14 -9.46 -5.97
N GLY A 13 17.88 -10.18 -7.06
CA GLY A 13 16.74 -9.90 -7.95
C GLY A 13 15.39 -10.12 -7.27
N LEU A 14 15.24 -11.18 -6.48
CA LEU A 14 14.00 -11.49 -5.75
C LEU A 14 13.65 -10.40 -4.72
N ALA A 15 14.65 -9.78 -4.09
CA ALA A 15 14.44 -8.70 -3.12
C ALA A 15 13.92 -7.40 -3.76
N ALA A 16 14.10 -7.20 -5.07
CA ALA A 16 13.72 -5.98 -5.77
C ALA A 16 12.24 -5.93 -6.22
N CYS A 17 11.52 -7.07 -6.22
CA CYS A 17 10.17 -7.16 -6.77
C CYS A 17 9.11 -6.32 -6.03
N ASN A 18 9.39 -5.85 -4.80
CA ASN A 18 8.49 -4.97 -4.02
C ASN A 18 9.09 -3.58 -3.77
N SER A 19 9.97 -3.11 -4.68
CA SER A 19 10.63 -1.82 -4.53
C SER A 19 9.68 -0.64 -4.81
N PRO A 20 9.70 0.43 -3.99
CA PRO A 20 8.95 1.64 -4.28
C PRO A 20 9.46 2.33 -5.55
N SER A 21 8.57 3.04 -6.25
CA SER A 21 9.02 3.84 -7.39
C SER A 21 9.99 4.94 -6.94
N ALA A 22 10.82 5.41 -7.88
CA ALA A 22 11.95 6.31 -7.58
C ALA A 22 11.57 7.53 -6.74
N TYR A 23 10.36 8.06 -6.94
CA TYR A 23 9.83 9.21 -6.21
C TYR A 23 9.56 8.91 -4.73
N PHE A 24 9.23 7.67 -4.34
CA PHE A 24 8.89 7.32 -2.97
C PHE A 24 10.02 6.62 -2.20
N ARG A 25 11.20 6.43 -2.79
CA ARG A 25 12.32 5.69 -2.17
C ARG A 25 12.70 6.17 -0.76
N ALA A 26 12.66 7.48 -0.51
CA ALA A 26 12.99 8.06 0.80
C ALA A 26 11.76 8.26 1.70
N ALA A 27 10.56 7.91 1.26
CA ALA A 27 9.35 8.08 2.05
C ALA A 27 9.17 6.92 3.03
N PRO A 28 8.75 7.19 4.29
CA PRO A 28 8.48 6.14 5.26
C PRO A 28 7.35 5.24 4.78
N VAL A 29 7.46 3.95 5.06
CA VAL A 29 6.46 2.94 4.70
C VAL A 29 5.47 2.75 5.84
N SER A 30 4.18 2.71 5.50
CA SER A 30 3.09 2.34 6.41
C SER A 30 2.37 1.12 5.84
N ARG A 31 2.35 0.02 6.60
CA ARG A 31 1.67 -1.21 6.18
C ARG A 31 0.25 -1.26 6.73
N ILE A 32 -0.73 -1.48 5.85
CA ILE A 32 -2.15 -1.53 6.22
C ILE A 32 -2.86 -2.66 5.46
N ALA A 33 -3.71 -3.42 6.15
CA ALA A 33 -4.62 -4.37 5.49
C ALA A 33 -5.85 -3.62 4.97
N VAL A 34 -6.49 -4.10 3.91
CA VAL A 34 -7.76 -3.63 3.35
C VAL A 34 -8.57 -4.77 2.83
N ASP A 35 -9.60 -5.23 3.57
CA ASP A 35 -10.50 -6.28 3.09
C ASP A 35 -9.72 -7.50 2.55
N GLY A 36 -8.75 -7.94 3.35
CA GLY A 36 -7.79 -9.00 3.03
C GLY A 36 -6.61 -8.61 2.13
N SER A 37 -6.58 -7.43 1.51
CA SER A 37 -5.45 -6.92 0.71
C SER A 37 -4.44 -6.16 1.59
N VAL A 38 -3.18 -6.55 1.64
CA VAL A 38 -2.16 -5.86 2.46
C VAL A 38 -1.34 -4.92 1.59
N PHE A 39 -1.25 -3.65 1.97
CA PHE A 39 -0.55 -2.61 1.22
C PHE A 39 0.58 -1.98 2.04
N ASP A 40 1.73 -1.82 1.40
CA ASP A 40 2.78 -0.89 1.81
C ASP A 40 2.51 0.46 1.15
N VAL A 41 2.13 1.44 1.96
CA VAL A 41 1.77 2.78 1.51
C VAL A 41 2.88 3.77 1.85
N ARG A 42 3.22 4.61 0.88
CA ARG A 42 4.19 5.70 1.02
C ARG A 42 3.57 7.00 0.56
N VAL A 43 3.73 8.07 1.34
CA VAL A 43 3.17 9.39 1.02
C VAL A 43 4.30 10.39 0.80
N ARG A 44 4.28 11.11 -0.31
CA ARG A 44 5.23 12.20 -0.60
C ARG A 44 4.53 13.33 -1.36
N GLY A 45 4.61 14.54 -0.81
CA GLY A 45 3.92 15.70 -1.38
C GLY A 45 2.41 15.45 -1.49
N THR A 46 1.88 15.58 -2.71
CA THR A 46 0.45 15.38 -3.03
C THR A 46 0.17 14.01 -3.64
N LEU A 47 1.10 13.05 -3.51
CA LEU A 47 0.96 11.70 -4.04
C LEU A 47 1.09 10.65 -2.93
N ALA A 48 0.42 9.53 -3.13
CA ALA A 48 0.58 8.33 -2.33
C ALA A 48 0.79 7.12 -3.25
N GLU A 49 1.74 6.26 -2.92
CA GLU A 49 1.95 4.97 -3.58
C GLU A 49 1.48 3.86 -2.65
N ALA A 50 0.78 2.87 -3.18
CA ALA A 50 0.39 1.67 -2.47
C ALA A 50 0.84 0.45 -3.26
N ILE A 51 1.71 -0.36 -2.65
CA ILE A 51 2.19 -1.63 -3.20
C ILE A 51 1.50 -2.74 -2.43
N ARG A 52 0.80 -3.64 -3.12
CA ARG A 52 0.20 -4.81 -2.48
C ARG A 52 1.29 -5.85 -2.22
N VAL A 53 1.41 -6.28 -0.96
CA VAL A 53 2.52 -7.15 -0.51
C VAL A 53 2.09 -8.57 -0.14
N ASN A 54 0.79 -8.87 -0.15
CA ASN A 54 0.30 -10.24 0.05
C ASN A 54 -0.11 -10.90 -1.26
N SER A 55 0.02 -12.23 -1.29
CA SER A 55 -0.55 -13.05 -2.35
C SER A 55 -2.07 -13.07 -2.20
N GLN A 56 -2.76 -12.51 -3.18
CA GLN A 56 -4.21 -12.54 -3.27
C GLN A 56 -4.60 -12.62 -4.75
N TYR A 57 -5.50 -13.55 -5.07
CA TYR A 57 -6.05 -13.63 -6.42
C TYR A 57 -6.84 -12.36 -6.74
N ALA A 58 -6.37 -11.60 -7.74
CA ALA A 58 -6.93 -10.31 -8.11
C ALA A 58 -6.84 -10.10 -9.63
N PRO A 59 -7.76 -10.70 -10.41
CA PRO A 59 -7.70 -10.68 -11.88
C PRO A 59 -8.07 -9.33 -12.49
N ARG A 60 -8.67 -8.42 -11.71
CA ARG A 60 -9.10 -7.09 -12.17
C ARG A 60 -8.65 -6.03 -11.18
N PHE A 61 -8.13 -4.91 -11.69
CA PHE A 61 -7.69 -3.82 -10.83
C PHE A 61 -8.84 -3.10 -10.12
N GLY A 62 -10.05 -3.02 -10.70
CA GLY A 62 -11.18 -2.26 -10.13
C GLY A 62 -11.41 -2.41 -8.62
N PRO A 63 -11.68 -3.63 -8.10
CA PRO A 63 -11.84 -3.84 -6.66
C PRO A 63 -10.60 -3.45 -5.84
N ILE A 64 -9.41 -3.78 -6.34
CA ILE A 64 -8.14 -3.46 -5.67
C ILE A 64 -7.86 -1.95 -5.68
N ARG A 65 -8.26 -1.24 -6.73
CA ARG A 65 -8.12 0.21 -6.87
C ARG A 65 -8.85 0.94 -5.75
N ALA A 66 -10.06 0.51 -5.45
CA ALA A 66 -10.85 1.11 -4.38
C ALA A 66 -10.23 0.85 -2.99
N ARG A 67 -9.78 -0.38 -2.74
CA ARG A 67 -9.06 -0.76 -1.52
C ARG A 67 -7.73 0.00 -1.36
N ALA A 68 -6.95 0.11 -2.42
CA ALA A 68 -5.70 0.87 -2.45
C ALA A 68 -5.95 2.37 -2.24
N GLY A 69 -7.01 2.92 -2.84
CA GLY A 69 -7.46 4.29 -2.59
C GLY A 69 -7.76 4.53 -1.11
N LEU A 70 -8.54 3.65 -0.49
CA LEU A 70 -8.84 3.73 0.95
C LEU A 70 -7.56 3.61 1.81
N ALA A 71 -6.65 2.70 1.49
CA ALA A 71 -5.36 2.58 2.16
C ALA A 71 -4.56 3.89 2.11
N MET A 72 -4.50 4.54 0.94
CA MET A 72 -3.85 5.83 0.76
C MET A 72 -4.53 6.95 1.55
N GLU A 73 -5.87 6.98 1.58
CA GLU A 73 -6.63 7.98 2.36
C GLU A 73 -6.33 7.86 3.85
N LEU A 74 -6.33 6.65 4.39
CA LEU A 74 -6.05 6.38 5.80
C LEU A 74 -4.62 6.76 6.18
N VAL A 75 -3.63 6.36 5.38
CA VAL A 75 -2.22 6.63 5.66
C VAL A 75 -1.86 8.10 5.45
N SER A 76 -2.49 8.76 4.49
CA SER A 76 -2.22 10.18 4.23
C SER A 76 -3.02 11.11 5.14
N GLY A 77 -4.13 10.64 5.72
CA GLY A 77 -5.14 11.48 6.38
C GLY A 77 -5.87 12.40 5.40
N CYS A 78 -5.79 12.13 4.10
CA CYS A 78 -6.23 13.02 3.04
C CYS A 78 -6.99 12.29 1.93
N PRO A 79 -8.10 12.85 1.44
CA PRO A 79 -8.86 12.20 0.39
C PRO A 79 -8.08 12.02 -0.92
N VAL A 80 -8.32 10.92 -1.62
CA VAL A 80 -7.69 10.59 -2.90
C VAL A 80 -8.61 11.00 -4.04
N LYS A 81 -8.13 11.88 -4.92
CA LYS A 81 -8.85 12.37 -6.11
C LYS A 81 -8.90 11.35 -7.23
N ARG A 82 -7.82 10.58 -7.39
CA ARG A 82 -7.66 9.61 -8.49
C ARG A 82 -6.64 8.56 -8.08
N VAL A 83 -6.88 7.32 -8.45
CA VAL A 83 -5.93 6.20 -8.33
C VAL A 83 -5.60 5.69 -9.73
N LEU A 84 -4.32 5.51 -10.03
CA LEU A 84 -3.76 4.97 -11.28
C LEU A 84 -2.85 3.77 -10.98
N GLY A 85 -2.46 3.02 -12.01
CA GLY A 85 -1.59 1.84 -11.88
C GLY A 85 -2.33 0.53 -12.12
N ASP A 86 -1.93 -0.52 -11.41
CA ASP A 86 -2.42 -1.88 -11.53
C ASP A 86 -2.66 -2.56 -10.17
N GLN A 87 -2.98 -3.86 -10.19
CA GLN A 87 -3.31 -4.62 -8.99
C GLN A 87 -2.14 -4.79 -8.01
N ALA A 88 -0.89 -4.71 -8.46
CA ALA A 88 0.30 -4.86 -7.61
C ALA A 88 0.77 -3.50 -7.09
N GLN A 89 0.79 -2.47 -7.94
CA GLN A 89 1.25 -1.13 -7.58
C GLN A 89 0.28 -0.06 -8.08
N ALA A 90 -0.20 0.77 -7.16
CA ALA A 90 -1.10 1.88 -7.44
C ALA A 90 -0.52 3.21 -6.95
N THR A 91 -0.79 4.28 -7.68
CA THR A 91 -0.46 5.66 -7.28
C THR A 91 -1.72 6.51 -7.21
N GLY A 92 -1.90 7.20 -6.10
CA GLY A 92 -3.01 8.11 -5.84
C GLY A 92 -2.60 9.58 -5.86
N LYS A 93 -3.44 10.44 -6.44
CA LYS A 93 -3.35 11.89 -6.30
C LYS A 93 -4.19 12.33 -5.09
N LEU A 94 -3.57 12.94 -4.09
CA LEU A 94 -4.23 13.44 -2.90
C LEU A 94 -4.86 14.81 -3.15
N SER A 95 -5.93 15.12 -2.41
CA SER A 95 -6.61 16.41 -2.50
C SER A 95 -5.91 17.51 -1.70
N CYS A 96 -5.24 17.16 -0.61
CA CYS A 96 -4.57 18.11 0.26
C CYS A 96 -3.16 18.47 -0.24
N PRO A 97 -2.71 19.72 -0.04
CA PRO A 97 -1.32 20.12 -0.32
C PRO A 97 -0.33 19.57 0.72
N ARG A 98 -0.77 19.35 1.97
CA ARG A 98 0.03 18.80 3.07
C ARG A 98 -0.75 17.70 3.80
N PRO A 99 -0.50 16.42 3.48
CA PRO A 99 -1.10 15.31 4.20
C PRO A 99 -0.61 15.25 5.64
N SER A 100 -1.52 15.02 6.60
CA SER A 100 -1.21 14.98 8.04
C SER A 100 -0.38 13.76 8.43
N ARG A 101 -0.43 12.68 7.63
CA ARG A 101 0.27 11.40 7.85
C ARG A 101 0.10 10.91 9.30
N PRO A 102 -1.11 10.44 9.66
CA PRO A 102 -1.36 9.93 11.00
C PRO A 102 -0.37 8.81 11.33
N SER A 103 -0.03 8.67 12.60
CA SER A 103 0.88 7.62 13.06
C SER A 103 0.29 6.24 12.80
N ALA A 104 1.15 5.23 12.70
CA ALA A 104 0.68 3.85 12.59
C ALA A 104 -0.29 3.49 13.72
N ARG A 105 -0.11 3.99 14.95
CA ARG A 105 -1.05 3.76 16.06
C ARG A 105 -2.43 4.40 15.83
N GLU A 106 -2.49 5.57 15.19
CA GLU A 106 -3.76 6.24 14.86
C GLU A 106 -4.48 5.58 13.68
N ILE A 107 -3.73 5.00 12.75
CA ILE A 107 -4.27 4.26 11.60
C ILE A 107 -4.68 2.84 12.00
N CYS A 108 -3.91 2.22 12.89
CA CYS A 108 -3.96 0.80 13.19
C CYS A 108 -4.72 0.47 14.47
N ARG A 109 -6.04 0.35 14.29
CA ARG A 109 -6.86 -0.84 14.57
C ARG A 109 -8.35 -0.46 14.49
N PRO A 110 -9.05 -0.65 13.36
CA PRO A 110 -10.51 -0.70 13.38
C PRO A 110 -11.06 -2.13 13.23
N LEU A 111 -12.03 -2.53 14.05
CA LEU A 111 -12.62 -3.88 14.09
C LEU A 111 -14.10 -3.84 13.63
N GLY A 112 -14.38 -3.06 12.58
CA GLY A 112 -15.72 -2.75 12.09
C GLY A 112 -15.74 -2.43 10.59
N GLN A 113 -16.83 -1.87 10.08
CA GLN A 113 -16.97 -1.52 8.65
C GLN A 113 -16.57 -0.06 8.40
N VAL A 114 -15.72 0.19 7.40
CA VAL A 114 -15.42 1.53 6.88
C VAL A 114 -16.02 1.72 5.51
N GLN A 115 -16.60 2.89 5.27
CA GLN A 115 -17.13 3.27 3.97
C GLN A 115 -15.99 3.79 3.09
N GLY A 116 -15.70 3.09 1.99
CA GLY A 116 -14.85 3.62 0.93
C GLY A 116 -15.59 4.67 0.10
N ARG A 117 -14.82 5.47 -0.64
CA ARG A 117 -15.36 6.50 -1.55
C ARG A 117 -16.19 5.95 -2.71
N ASP A 118 -15.99 4.69 -3.06
CA ASP A 118 -16.81 3.99 -4.04
C ASP A 118 -18.18 3.58 -3.49
N GLY A 119 -18.51 3.99 -2.26
CA GLY A 119 -19.76 3.66 -1.60
C GLY A 119 -19.81 2.23 -1.07
N ARG A 120 -18.74 1.45 -1.19
CA ARG A 120 -18.67 0.11 -0.61
C ARG A 120 -18.25 0.20 0.85
N ARG A 121 -18.75 -0.74 1.66
CA ARG A 121 -18.23 -0.95 3.01
C ARG A 121 -17.19 -2.05 2.97
N TYR A 122 -16.04 -1.76 3.54
CA TYR A 122 -14.95 -2.70 3.70
C TYR A 122 -14.83 -3.04 5.18
N PRO A 123 -14.62 -4.32 5.55
CA PRO A 123 -14.15 -4.64 6.89
C PRO A 123 -12.77 -3.98 7.11
N ALA A 124 -12.68 -3.02 8.05
CA ALA A 124 -11.44 -2.33 8.45
C ALA A 124 -10.62 -3.13 9.50
N TYR A 125 -9.45 -2.66 9.96
CA TYR A 125 -8.15 -3.40 9.95
C TYR A 125 -7.51 -3.62 11.34
N ASP A 126 -6.50 -4.49 11.46
CA ASP A 126 -5.57 -4.48 12.61
C ASP A 126 -4.11 -4.56 12.13
N CYS A 127 -3.20 -3.81 12.75
CA CYS A 127 -1.78 -3.82 12.40
C CYS A 127 -0.93 -4.28 13.59
N GLY A 128 -0.78 -5.59 13.74
CA GLY A 128 0.32 -6.19 14.49
C GLY A 128 1.48 -6.50 13.55
N LEU A 129 2.53 -5.67 13.58
CA LEU A 129 3.77 -5.80 12.80
C LEU A 129 4.37 -7.22 12.86
N GLY A 130 4.55 -7.88 11.70
CA GLY A 130 5.63 -8.86 11.52
C GLY A 130 5.40 -10.34 11.87
N ARG A 131 4.30 -10.99 11.46
CA ARG A 131 4.34 -12.46 11.32
C ARG A 131 4.97 -12.85 9.98
N PRO A 132 6.16 -13.49 9.98
CA PRO A 132 6.70 -14.10 8.76
C PRO A 132 5.84 -15.33 8.44
N GLY A 133 5.36 -15.41 7.21
CA GLY A 133 4.93 -16.67 6.61
C GLY A 133 6.11 -17.27 5.87
#